data_AF-A0A838DMI9-F1
#
_entry.id   AF-A0A838DMI9-F1
#
_cell.length_a   1.000
_cell.length_b   1.000
_cell.length_c   1.000
_cell.angle_alpha   90.00
_cell.angle_beta   90.00
_cell.angle_gamma   90.00
#
_symmetry.space_group_name_H-M   'P 1'
#
loop_
_entity.id
_entity.type
_entity.pdbx_description
1 polymer ?
#
loop_
_entity_poly.entity_id
_entity_poly.type
_entity_poly.pdbx_seq_one_letter_code
_entity_poly.pdbx_strand_id
1 'polypeptide(L)'
;MTHTSSSSTWMSCPKPNPQADMRLFCFPYAGGGASLFRSWIGKLPVQIEVYLIQLPGRENRFLEEPYTTIASLVEDLAPQMRPYLQEPFACFGHSLGALVSFELARYLRLHALPQPH
;
A
#
# COMPACT_ATOMS: atom_id res chain seq x y z
N MET A 1 -23.87 -5.47 4.68
CA MET A 1 -22.77 -6.31 5.18
C MET A 1 -21.68 -5.37 5.65
N THR A 2 -21.43 -5.33 6.96
CA THR A 2 -20.49 -4.40 7.59
C THR A 2 -19.07 -4.93 7.40
N HIS A 3 -18.29 -4.34 6.51
CA HIS A 3 -16.86 -4.61 6.43
C HIS A 3 -16.21 -4.08 7.71
N THR A 4 -15.83 -4.99 8.59
CA THR A 4 -14.96 -4.70 9.73
C THR A 4 -13.62 -4.19 9.18
N SER A 5 -13.33 -2.92 9.42
CA SER A 5 -12.02 -2.33 9.14
C SER A 5 -10.99 -2.99 10.05
N SER A 6 -10.33 -4.04 9.55
CA SER A 6 -9.08 -4.50 10.17
C SER A 6 -8.09 -3.35 10.07
N SER A 7 -7.81 -2.68 11.18
CA SER A 7 -6.80 -1.61 11.23
C SER A 7 -5.43 -2.22 11.00
N SER A 8 -4.99 -2.29 9.75
CA SER A 8 -3.62 -2.67 9.42
C SER A 8 -2.68 -1.52 9.79
N THR A 9 -1.61 -1.81 10.53
CA THR A 9 -0.54 -0.83 10.77
C THR A 9 0.25 -0.53 9.49
N TRP A 10 0.15 -1.40 8.48
CA TRP A 10 0.92 -1.32 7.24
C TRP A 10 0.32 -0.39 6.19
N MET A 11 -0.96 -0.05 6.31
CA MET A 11 -1.60 0.85 5.35
C MET A 11 -2.83 1.53 5.94
N SER A 12 -3.18 2.67 5.37
CA SER A 12 -4.42 3.38 5.72
C SER A 12 -5.15 3.85 4.47
N CYS A 13 -6.48 3.82 4.52
CA CYS A 13 -7.34 4.45 3.54
C CYS A 13 -8.15 5.55 4.25
N PRO A 14 -7.70 6.82 4.22
CA PRO A 14 -8.34 7.85 5.04
C PRO A 14 -9.71 8.31 4.52
N LYS A 15 -10.07 7.97 3.28
CA LYS A 15 -11.41 8.19 2.71
C LYS A 15 -11.88 6.92 2.00
N PRO A 16 -12.41 5.94 2.75
CA PRO A 16 -12.94 4.71 2.16
C PRO A 16 -14.09 5.00 1.20
N ASN A 17 -14.11 4.31 0.06
CA ASN A 17 -15.16 4.36 -0.94
C ASN A 17 -15.49 2.92 -1.41
N PRO A 18 -16.54 2.28 -0.86
CA PRO A 18 -16.99 0.96 -1.29
C PRO A 18 -17.47 0.88 -2.75
N GLN A 19 -17.67 2.03 -3.41
CA GLN A 19 -18.07 2.12 -4.81
C GLN A 19 -16.90 2.49 -5.75
N ALA A 20 -15.66 2.46 -5.26
CA ALA A 20 -14.50 2.69 -6.10
C ALA A 20 -14.27 1.51 -7.06
N ASP A 21 -13.95 1.83 -8.31
CA ASP A 21 -13.65 0.83 -9.35
C ASP A 21 -12.20 0.33 -9.25
N MET A 22 -11.34 1.06 -8.53
CA MET A 22 -9.91 0.74 -8.40
C MET A 22 -9.33 1.20 -7.06
N ARG A 23 -8.34 0.45 -6.55
CA ARG A 23 -7.49 0.84 -5.43
C ARG A 23 -6.10 1.25 -5.90
N LEU A 24 -5.62 2.41 -5.45
CA LEU A 24 -4.26 2.86 -5.70
C LEU A 24 -3.43 2.73 -4.42
N PHE A 25 -2.45 1.83 -4.41
CA PHE A 25 -1.49 1.68 -3.31
C PHE A 25 -0.27 2.60 -3.53
N CYS A 26 -0.06 3.54 -2.62
CA CYS A 26 0.99 4.55 -2.72
C CYS A 26 2.17 4.23 -1.77
N PHE A 27 3.34 4.01 -2.36
CA PHE A 27 4.58 3.62 -1.67
C PHE A 27 5.52 4.84 -1.54
N PRO A 28 5.88 5.24 -0.31
CA PRO A 28 6.75 6.41 -0.10
C PRO A 28 8.19 6.15 -0.55
N TYR A 29 8.92 7.22 -0.82
CA TYR A 29 10.36 7.17 -1.05
C TYR A 29 11.15 6.92 0.26
N ALA A 30 12.46 6.71 0.17
CA ALA A 30 13.32 6.45 1.33
C ALA A 30 13.26 7.58 2.37
N GLY A 31 12.96 7.24 3.62
CA GLY A 31 12.80 8.23 4.70
C GLY A 31 11.42 8.91 4.73
N GLY A 32 10.60 8.74 3.70
CA GLY A 32 9.21 9.21 3.67
C GLY A 32 8.27 8.29 4.44
N GLY A 33 7.11 8.82 4.82
CA GLY A 33 6.01 8.05 5.40
C GLY A 33 4.70 8.20 4.61
N ALA A 34 3.64 7.54 5.08
CA ALA A 34 2.35 7.48 4.40
C ALA A 34 1.73 8.88 4.17
N SER A 35 2.03 9.85 5.04
CA SER A 35 1.49 11.21 4.97
C SER A 35 1.81 11.94 3.66
N LEU A 36 2.87 11.54 2.94
CA LEU A 36 3.28 12.12 1.67
C LEU A 36 2.15 12.17 0.63
N PHE A 37 1.27 11.17 0.62
CA PHE A 37 0.17 11.11 -0.34
C PHE A 37 -1.18 11.54 0.24
N ARG A 38 -1.24 12.09 1.47
CA ARG A 38 -2.50 12.59 2.06
C ARG A 38 -3.15 13.67 1.20
N SER A 39 -2.34 14.52 0.56
CA SER A 39 -2.85 15.61 -0.28
C SER A 39 -3.50 15.12 -1.59
N TRP A 40 -3.32 13.85 -1.96
CA TRP A 40 -3.94 13.26 -3.15
C TRP A 40 -5.38 12.83 -2.89
N ILE A 41 -5.74 12.66 -1.62
CA ILE A 41 -7.08 12.25 -1.21
C ILE A 41 -8.07 13.34 -1.64
N GLY A 42 -9.03 12.97 -2.48
CA GLY A 42 -10.01 13.90 -3.04
C GLY A 42 -9.51 14.73 -4.23
N LYS A 43 -8.26 14.57 -4.67
CA LYS A 43 -7.75 15.16 -5.93
C LYS A 43 -7.74 14.16 -7.09
N LEU A 44 -7.84 12.87 -6.80
CA LEU A 44 -8.01 11.83 -7.81
C LEU A 44 -9.49 11.64 -8.17
N PRO A 45 -9.79 11.03 -9.33
CA PRO A 45 -11.15 10.63 -9.70
C PRO A 45 -11.83 9.85 -8.57
N VAL A 46 -13.14 10.05 -8.40
CA VAL A 46 -13.93 9.44 -7.32
C VAL A 46 -13.93 7.90 -7.38
N GLN A 47 -13.66 7.33 -8.55
CA GLN A 47 -13.52 5.91 -8.81
C GLN A 47 -12.25 5.29 -8.22
N ILE A 48 -11.30 6.10 -7.72
CA ILE A 48 -10.02 5.64 -7.17
C ILE A 48 -10.01 5.78 -5.65
N GLU A 49 -9.91 4.66 -4.95
CA GLU A 49 -9.66 4.59 -3.51
C GLU A 49 -8.16 4.57 -3.23
N VAL A 50 -7.66 5.51 -2.41
CA VAL A 50 -6.21 5.64 -2.14
C VAL A 50 -5.83 4.92 -0.86
N TYR A 51 -4.86 4.00 -0.95
CA TYR A 51 -4.21 3.34 0.18
C TYR A 51 -2.79 3.86 0.35
N LEU A 52 -2.50 4.36 1.54
CA LEU A 52 -1.20 4.90 1.90
C LEU A 52 -0.39 3.82 2.61
N ILE A 53 0.73 3.38 2.04
CA ILE A 53 1.59 2.36 2.67
C ILE A 53 2.45 2.99 3.77
N GLN A 54 2.41 2.39 4.96
CA GLN A 54 3.11 2.80 6.17
C GLN A 54 4.17 1.77 6.58
N LEU A 55 5.41 2.03 6.19
CA LEU A 55 6.55 1.17 6.46
C LEU A 55 7.02 1.29 7.93
N PRO A 56 7.62 0.24 8.53
CA PRO A 56 8.29 0.34 9.83
C PRO A 56 9.38 1.41 9.86
N GLY A 57 9.60 1.99 11.04
CA GLY A 57 10.58 3.06 11.25
C GLY A 57 10.14 4.42 10.70
N ARG A 58 8.86 4.58 10.36
CA ARG A 58 8.29 5.82 9.79
C ARG A 58 7.05 6.26 10.55
N GLU A 59 6.88 7.57 10.71
CA GLU A 59 5.71 8.21 11.33
C GLU A 59 5.24 7.52 12.62
N ASN A 60 3.99 7.05 12.67
CA ASN A 60 3.42 6.36 13.82
C ASN A 60 4.02 4.97 14.09
N ARG A 61 4.91 4.46 13.21
CA ARG A 61 5.72 3.25 13.38
C ARG A 61 7.20 3.55 13.60
N PHE A 62 7.56 4.76 14.04
CA PHE A 62 8.95 5.21 14.17
C PHE A 62 9.81 4.33 15.10
N LEU A 63 9.22 3.73 16.14
CA LEU A 63 9.94 2.86 17.09
C LEU A 63 10.17 1.44 16.57
N GLU A 64 9.61 1.08 15.41
CA GLU A 64 9.84 -0.23 14.80
C GLU A 64 11.11 -0.20 13.94
N GLU A 65 11.88 -1.29 13.97
CA GLU A 65 13.10 -1.40 13.18
C GLU A 65 12.79 -1.36 11.67
N PRO A 66 13.44 -0.48 10.89
CA PRO A 66 13.31 -0.49 9.44
C PRO A 66 13.91 -1.75 8.83
N TYR A 67 13.28 -2.26 7.77
CA TYR A 67 13.88 -3.33 6.97
C TYR A 67 15.15 -2.85 6.26
N THR A 68 16.14 -3.74 6.21
CA THR A 68 17.41 -3.53 5.49
C THR A 68 17.41 -4.11 4.08
N THR A 69 16.38 -4.91 3.72
CA THR A 69 16.22 -5.46 2.37
C THR A 69 14.78 -5.31 1.89
N ILE A 70 14.60 -5.13 0.57
CA ILE A 70 13.26 -5.04 -0.03
C ILE A 70 12.56 -6.40 -0.01
N ALA A 71 13.30 -7.51 -0.15
CA ALA A 71 12.73 -8.85 -0.15
C ALA A 71 11.99 -9.15 1.16
N SER A 72 12.67 -8.97 2.30
CA SER A 72 12.04 -9.18 3.62
C SER A 72 10.88 -8.22 3.89
N LEU A 73 11.00 -6.96 3.44
CA LEU A 73 9.89 -6.01 3.52
C LEU A 73 8.65 -6.51 2.75
N VAL A 74 8.83 -7.00 1.52
CA VAL A 74 7.73 -7.46 0.66
C VAL A 74 7.11 -8.75 1.18
N GLU A 75 7.91 -9.67 1.72
CA GLU A 75 7.44 -10.91 2.34
C GLU A 75 6.46 -10.65 3.49
N ASP A 76 6.72 -9.62 4.30
CA ASP A 76 5.83 -9.23 5.41
C ASP A 76 4.69 -8.32 4.98
N LEU A 77 4.91 -7.44 3.99
CA LEU A 77 3.88 -6.52 3.50
C LEU A 77 2.80 -7.23 2.69
N ALA A 78 3.15 -8.16 1.80
CA ALA A 78 2.21 -8.77 0.87
C ALA A 78 1.04 -9.49 1.59
N PRO A 79 1.24 -10.29 2.64
CA PRO A 79 0.14 -10.88 3.43
C PRO A 79 -0.83 -9.85 4.00
N GLN A 80 -0.32 -8.69 4.41
CA GLN A 80 -1.13 -7.59 4.96
C GLN A 80 -1.97 -6.91 3.88
N MET A 81 -1.49 -6.91 2.64
CA MET A 81 -2.21 -6.37 1.49
C MET A 81 -3.28 -7.32 0.96
N ARG A 82 -3.13 -8.65 1.11
CA ARG A 82 -4.04 -9.67 0.52
C ARG A 82 -5.54 -9.38 0.65
N PRO A 83 -6.07 -8.93 1.81
CA PRO A 83 -7.50 -8.62 1.93
C PRO A 83 -7.98 -7.50 1.00
N TYR A 84 -7.07 -6.64 0.58
CA TYR A 84 -7.34 -5.45 -0.23
C TYR A 84 -7.05 -5.65 -1.73
N LEU A 85 -6.48 -6.79 -2.14
CA LEU A 85 -6.10 -7.08 -3.53
C LEU A 85 -7.20 -7.76 -4.36
N GLN A 86 -8.40 -7.95 -3.80
CA GLN A 86 -9.53 -8.60 -4.50
C GLN A 86 -10.20 -7.68 -5.53
N GLU A 87 -10.08 -6.36 -5.34
CA GLU A 87 -10.56 -5.36 -6.30
C GLU A 87 -9.43 -5.01 -7.26
N PRO A 88 -9.74 -4.51 -8.47
CA PRO A 88 -8.74 -3.95 -9.37
C PRO A 88 -7.84 -2.96 -8.63
N PHE A 89 -6.53 -3.10 -8.81
CA PHE A 89 -5.59 -2.24 -8.12
C PHE A 89 -4.39 -1.86 -8.98
N ALA A 90 -3.79 -0.73 -8.62
CA ALA A 90 -2.53 -0.26 -9.17
C ALA A 90 -1.57 0.10 -8.03
N CYS A 91 -0.29 0.13 -8.34
CA CYS A 91 0.75 0.58 -7.40
C CYS A 91 1.42 1.84 -7.95
N PHE A 92 1.58 2.84 -7.08
CA PHE A 92 2.39 4.02 -7.36
C PHE A 92 3.53 4.10 -6.35
N GLY A 93 4.76 4.24 -6.83
CA GLY A 93 5.92 4.40 -5.97
C GLY A 93 6.89 5.41 -6.55
N HIS A 94 7.51 6.22 -5.70
CA HIS A 94 8.57 7.15 -6.08
C HIS A 94 9.92 6.71 -5.50
N SER A 95 10.99 6.72 -6.30
CA SER A 95 12.34 6.30 -5.89
C SER A 95 12.32 4.90 -5.25
N LEU A 96 12.73 4.74 -3.98
CA LEU A 96 12.61 3.47 -3.25
C LEU A 96 11.19 2.88 -3.32
N GLY A 97 10.16 3.71 -3.27
CA GLY A 97 8.78 3.26 -3.37
C GLY A 97 8.49 2.55 -4.70
N ALA A 98 9.13 2.98 -5.80
CA ALA A 98 8.99 2.32 -7.10
C ALA A 98 9.58 0.90 -7.07
N LEU A 99 10.77 0.75 -6.46
CA LEU A 99 11.40 -0.57 -6.28
C LEU A 99 10.56 -1.49 -5.40
N VAL A 100 9.99 -0.97 -4.30
CA VAL A 100 9.10 -1.74 -3.43
C VAL A 100 7.85 -2.18 -4.19
N SER A 101 7.21 -1.28 -4.95
CA SER A 101 6.04 -1.65 -5.76
C SER A 101 6.35 -2.68 -6.85
N PHE A 102 7.53 -2.60 -7.47
CA PHE A 102 7.99 -3.57 -8.47
C PHE A 102 8.24 -4.95 -7.85
N GLU A 103 8.97 -5.01 -6.74
CA GLU A 103 9.24 -6.28 -6.04
C GLU A 103 7.96 -6.89 -5.47
N LEU A 104 7.01 -6.07 -5.01
CA LEU A 104 5.69 -6.55 -4.64
C LEU A 104 4.97 -7.19 -5.82
N ALA A 105 4.92 -6.53 -6.98
CA ALA A 105 4.29 -7.10 -8.18
C ALA A 105 4.94 -8.44 -8.59
N ARG A 106 6.28 -8.52 -8.49
CA ARG A 106 7.03 -9.76 -8.74
C ARG A 106 6.68 -10.86 -7.73
N TYR A 107 6.62 -10.52 -6.44
CA TYR A 107 6.22 -11.43 -5.38
C TYR A 107 4.80 -11.97 -5.60
N LEU A 108 3.83 -11.10 -5.90
CA LEU A 108 2.44 -11.48 -6.14
C LEU A 108 2.33 -12.46 -7.31
N ARG A 109 3.01 -12.16 -8.42
CA ARG A 109 3.06 -13.04 -9.59
C ARG A 109 3.66 -14.41 -9.28
N LEU A 110 4.76 -14.47 -8.54
CA LEU A 110 5.41 -15.73 -8.15
C LEU A 110 4.53 -16.60 -7.24
N HIS A 111 3.66 -15.98 -6.45
CA HIS A 111 2.74 -16.68 -5.54
C HIS A 111 1.34 -16.89 -6.12
N ALA A 112 1.16 -16.67 -7.44
CA ALA A 112 -0.13 -16.77 -8.12
C ALA A 112 -1.25 -15.94 -7.46
N LEU A 113 -0.90 -14.76 -6.95
CA LEU A 113 -1.83 -13.78 -6.37
C LEU A 113 -2.27 -12.74 -7.42
N PRO A 114 -3.36 -11.99 -7.16
CA PRO A 114 -3.79 -10.90 -8.02
C PRO A 114 -2.65 -9.94 -8.36
N GLN A 115 -2.57 -9.52 -9.62
CA GLN A 115 -1.52 -8.64 -10.13
C GLN A 115 -2.04 -7.20 -10.30
N PRO A 116 -1.17 -6.19 -10.17
CA PRO A 116 -1.56 -4.82 -10.47
C PRO A 116 -1.92 -4.67 -11.95
N HIS A 117 -2.90 -3.82 -12.24
CA HIS A 117 -3.39 -3.47 -13.59
C HIS A 117 -2.43 -2.56 -14.35
#